data_AF-A0A2V6NLG5-F1
#
_entry.id   AF-A0A2V6NLG5-F1
#
_cell.length_a   1.000
_cell.length_b   1.000
_cell.length_c   1.000
_cell.angle_alpha   90.00
_cell.angle_beta   90.00
_cell.angle_gamma   90.00
#
_symmetry.space_group_name_H-M   'P 1'
#
loop_
_entity.id
_entity.type
_entity.pdbx_description
1 polymer ?
#
loop_
_entity_poly.entity_id
_entity_poly.type
_entity_poly.pdbx_seq_one_letter_code
_entity_poly.pdbx_strand_id
1 'polypeptide(L)'
;MMIPAQVTMIPQFLIMQKLGWYNTLKPLWVMSFFGSAFSIFLLRQFLKGIPRDLEDAARLDGCGFLRIYWHIMLPLVRPTLVVIAIFTFLATWNDFMGPLIYLSDQRLYPLSFGLYAFQIQSLQPGTSAGIGMLMAGSLLMMLPVIAIFFFAQRYFLQGVTLTGMKG
;
A
#
# COMPACT_ATOMS: atom_id res chain seq x y z
N MET A 1 15.32 -4.74 -3.83
CA MET A 1 14.90 -4.70 -5.24
C MET A 1 16.05 -4.13 -6.05
N MET A 2 16.61 -4.88 -7.00
CA MET A 2 17.86 -4.56 -7.70
C MET A 2 17.68 -3.76 -9.02
N ILE A 3 16.45 -3.48 -9.44
CA ILE A 3 16.17 -2.64 -10.62
C ILE A 3 15.51 -1.33 -10.16
N PRO A 4 16.06 -0.16 -10.49
CA PRO A 4 15.44 1.12 -10.17
C PRO A 4 14.08 1.26 -10.86
N ALA A 5 13.04 1.64 -10.11
CA ALA A 5 11.68 1.80 -10.63
C ALA A 5 11.59 2.82 -11.77
N GLN A 6 12.52 3.78 -11.82
CA GLN A 6 12.65 4.78 -12.87
C GLN A 6 12.94 4.16 -14.25
N VAL A 7 13.64 3.02 -14.30
CA VAL A 7 13.99 2.35 -15.56
C VAL A 7 12.75 1.70 -16.20
N THR A 8 11.85 1.16 -15.39
CA THR A 8 10.62 0.52 -15.86
C THR A 8 9.48 1.51 -16.14
N MET A 9 9.64 2.76 -15.71
CA MET A 9 8.62 3.81 -15.79
C MET A 9 8.16 4.10 -17.22
N ILE A 10 9.10 4.34 -18.14
CA ILE A 10 8.78 4.67 -19.55
C ILE A 10 8.09 3.48 -20.25
N PRO A 11 8.62 2.23 -20.20
CA PRO A 11 7.94 1.09 -20.78
C PRO A 11 6.52 0.87 -20.23
N GLN A 12 6.32 1.00 -18.92
CA GLN A 12 5.00 0.85 -18.29
C GLN A 12 4.02 1.91 -18.78
N PHE A 13 4.45 3.17 -18.90
CA PHE A 13 3.65 4.24 -19.46
C PHE A 13 3.20 3.92 -20.89
N LEU A 14 4.13 3.51 -21.77
CA LEU A 14 3.82 3.20 -23.16
C LEU A 14 2.81 2.05 -23.30
N ILE A 15 2.89 1.03 -22.43
CA ILE A 15 1.92 -0.06 -22.40
C ILE A 15 0.52 0.46 -22.06
N MET A 16 0.39 1.24 -20.97
CA MET A 16 -0.89 1.76 -20.53
C MET A 16 -1.49 2.78 -21.50
N GLN A 17 -0.64 3.59 -22.14
CA GLN A 17 -1.04 4.51 -23.19
C GLN A 17 -1.59 3.75 -24.40
N LYS A 18 -0.92 2.68 -24.85
CA LYS A 18 -1.41 1.82 -25.95
C LYS A 18 -2.72 1.11 -25.60
N LEU A 19 -2.95 0.80 -24.33
CA LEU A 19 -4.22 0.26 -23.83
C LEU A 19 -5.34 1.32 -23.73
N GLY A 20 -5.04 2.59 -23.98
CA GLY A 20 -6.00 3.69 -23.87
C GLY A 20 -6.36 4.03 -22.42
N TRP A 21 -5.50 3.71 -21.45
CA TRP A 21 -5.75 3.97 -20.03
C TRP A 21 -5.10 5.27 -19.54
N TYR A 22 -4.52 6.06 -20.45
CA TYR A 22 -4.03 7.40 -20.15
C TYR A 22 -5.16 8.32 -19.69
N ASN A 23 -4.85 9.21 -18.74
CA ASN A 23 -5.80 10.09 -18.07
C ASN A 23 -6.98 9.36 -17.41
N THR A 24 -6.70 8.18 -16.83
CA THR A 24 -7.65 7.42 -16.01
C THR A 24 -6.98 6.88 -14.75
N LEU A 25 -7.75 6.49 -13.74
CA LEU A 25 -7.23 5.86 -12.52
C LEU A 25 -6.86 4.38 -12.70
N LYS A 26 -7.20 3.77 -13.85
CA LYS A 26 -7.02 2.33 -14.11
C LYS A 26 -5.57 1.87 -13.98
N PRO A 27 -4.56 2.59 -14.54
CA PRO A 27 -3.16 2.18 -14.40
C PRO A 27 -2.73 2.08 -12.94
N LEU A 28 -3.20 2.99 -12.08
CA LEU A 28 -2.86 3.01 -10.66
C LEU A 28 -3.44 1.78 -9.95
N TRP A 29 -4.70 1.44 -10.20
CA TRP A 29 -5.35 0.29 -9.54
C TRP A 29 -4.84 -1.06 -10.06
N VAL A 30 -4.74 -1.21 -11.38
CA VAL A 30 -4.42 -2.49 -12.02
C VAL A 30 -2.96 -2.88 -11.75
N MET A 31 -2.02 -1.93 -11.78
CA MET A 31 -0.62 -2.25 -11.46
C MET A 31 -0.43 -2.65 -10.00
N SER A 32 -1.18 -2.04 -9.08
CA SER A 32 -1.12 -2.39 -7.66
C SER A 32 -1.86 -3.71 -7.33
N PHE A 33 -2.76 -4.18 -8.20
CA PHE A 33 -3.63 -5.34 -7.93
C PHE A 33 -2.86 -6.65 -7.70
N PHE A 34 -1.74 -6.85 -8.39
CA PHE A 34 -0.95 -8.09 -8.30
C PHE A 34 -0.11 -8.22 -7.01
N GLY A 35 -0.19 -7.23 -6.13
CA GLY A 35 0.59 -7.18 -4.90
C GLY A 35 2.05 -6.82 -5.15
N SER A 36 2.70 -6.29 -4.12
CA SER A 36 4.13 -5.97 -4.18
C SER A 36 4.97 -7.19 -3.80
N ALA A 37 6.17 -7.33 -4.36
CA ALA A 37 7.06 -8.42 -3.97
C ALA A 37 7.45 -8.35 -2.48
N PHE A 38 7.47 -7.15 -1.88
CA PHE A 38 7.67 -6.97 -0.45
C PHE A 38 6.51 -7.59 0.35
N SER A 39 5.27 -7.30 -0.02
CA SER A 39 4.08 -7.85 0.62
C SER A 39 4.05 -9.39 0.52
N ILE A 40 4.37 -9.93 -0.66
CA ILE A 40 4.46 -11.38 -0.89
C ILE A 40 5.56 -12.00 -0.05
N PHE A 41 6.74 -11.37 -0.01
CA PHE A 41 7.86 -11.83 0.80
C PHE A 41 7.49 -11.85 2.29
N LEU A 42 6.93 -10.76 2.80
CA LEU A 42 6.55 -10.62 4.21
C LEU A 42 5.49 -11.66 4.60
N LEU A 43 4.46 -11.83 3.79
CA LEU A 43 3.43 -12.84 4.02
C LEU A 43 4.02 -14.26 4.02
N ARG A 44 4.92 -14.56 3.07
CA ARG A 44 5.61 -15.85 3.01
C ARG A 44 6.48 -16.10 4.24
N GLN A 45 7.20 -15.09 4.74
CA GLN A 45 8.02 -15.25 5.94
C GLN A 45 7.16 -15.59 7.17
N PHE A 46 6.01 -14.95 7.30
CA PHE A 46 5.09 -15.25 8.39
C PHE A 46 4.47 -16.64 8.27
N LEU A 47 4.02 -17.03 7.07
CA LEU A 47 3.47 -18.37 6.81
C LEU A 47 4.47 -19.49 7.16
N LYS A 48 5.77 -19.28 6.91
CA LYS A 48 6.82 -20.23 7.30
C LYS A 48 6.97 -20.41 8.81
N GLY A 49 6.52 -19.45 9.61
CA GLY A 49 6.52 -19.52 11.06
C GLY A 49 5.38 -20.37 11.63
N ILE A 50 4.36 -20.71 10.82
CA ILE A 50 3.21 -21.50 11.25
C ILE A 50 3.60 -22.98 11.29
N PRO A 51 3.38 -23.71 12.42
CA PRO A 51 3.64 -25.15 12.50
C PRO A 51 2.82 -25.94 11.46
N ARG A 52 3.47 -26.88 10.78
CA ARG A 52 2.82 -27.73 9.77
C ARG A 52 1.80 -28.69 10.37
N ASP A 53 1.96 -29.05 11.64
CA ASP A 53 1.07 -29.97 12.37
C ASP A 53 -0.40 -29.50 12.36
N LEU A 54 -0.65 -28.19 12.26
CA LEU A 54 -2.00 -27.63 12.14
C LEU A 54 -2.68 -28.02 10.81
N GLU A 55 -1.91 -28.07 9.71
CA GLU A 55 -2.45 -28.54 8.43
C GLU A 55 -2.67 -30.05 8.44
N ASP A 56 -1.72 -30.80 9.00
CA ASP A 56 -1.77 -32.26 9.03
C ASP A 56 -2.93 -32.75 9.89
N ALA A 57 -3.16 -32.14 11.07
CA ALA A 57 -4.33 -32.40 11.90
C ALA A 57 -5.64 -32.10 11.16
N ALA A 58 -5.74 -30.95 10.47
CA ALA A 58 -6.94 -30.61 9.72
C ALA A 58 -7.21 -31.57 8.55
N ARG A 59 -6.17 -32.10 7.91
CA ARG A 59 -6.30 -33.14 6.87
C ARG A 59 -6.77 -34.48 7.46
N LEU A 60 -6.28 -34.85 8.65
CA LEU A 60 -6.77 -36.01 9.38
C LEU A 60 -8.26 -35.88 9.75
N ASP A 61 -8.71 -34.66 10.08
CA ASP A 61 -10.13 -34.33 10.31
C ASP A 61 -10.96 -34.26 9.00
N GLY A 62 -10.40 -34.62 7.85
CA GLY A 62 -11.08 -34.64 6.56
C GLY A 62 -11.31 -33.26 5.94
N CYS A 63 -10.63 -32.21 6.42
CA CYS A 63 -10.76 -30.88 5.83
C CYS A 63 -10.04 -30.79 4.47
N GLY A 64 -10.76 -30.35 3.44
CA GLY A 64 -10.17 -30.00 2.14
C GLY A 64 -9.36 -28.70 2.19
N PHE A 65 -8.49 -28.50 1.19
CA PHE A 65 -7.57 -27.35 1.11
C PHE A 65 -8.24 -25.98 1.32
N LEU A 66 -9.38 -25.73 0.68
CA LEU A 66 -10.11 -24.47 0.82
C LEU A 66 -10.59 -24.25 2.26
N ARG A 67 -11.03 -25.30 2.97
CA ARG A 67 -11.47 -25.19 4.36
C ARG A 67 -10.28 -24.85 5.27
N ILE A 68 -9.15 -25.54 5.08
CA ILE A 68 -7.89 -25.26 5.81
C ILE A 68 -7.46 -23.80 5.57
N TYR A 69 -7.49 -23.34 4.32
CA TYR A 69 -7.14 -21.97 3.97
C TYR A 69 -8.02 -20.95 4.71
N TRP A 70 -9.34 -21.05 4.57
CA TRP A 70 -10.27 -20.05 5.10
C TRP A 70 -10.41 -20.07 6.61
N HIS A 71 -10.37 -21.25 7.24
CA HIS A 71 -10.69 -21.40 8.67
C HIS A 71 -9.45 -21.51 9.57
N ILE A 72 -8.29 -21.90 9.03
CA ILE A 72 -7.08 -22.10 9.83
C ILE A 72 -6.02 -21.10 9.41
N MET A 73 -5.61 -21.09 8.14
CA MET A 73 -4.50 -20.25 7.70
C MET A 73 -4.84 -18.76 7.70
N LEU A 74 -6.00 -18.39 7.15
CA LEU A 74 -6.38 -16.98 7.00
C LEU A 74 -6.52 -16.24 8.35
N PRO A 75 -7.15 -16.82 9.40
CA PRO A 75 -7.17 -16.19 10.72
C PRO A 75 -5.78 -16.05 11.35
N LEU A 76 -4.89 -17.03 11.17
CA LEU A 76 -3.53 -17.00 11.71
C LEU A 76 -2.68 -15.90 11.07
N VAL A 77 -2.82 -15.66 9.76
CA VAL A 77 -2.07 -14.60 9.05
C VAL A 77 -2.72 -13.22 9.15
N ARG A 78 -3.88 -13.08 9.80
CA ARG A 78 -4.60 -11.81 9.93
C ARG A 78 -3.73 -10.65 10.46
N PRO A 79 -2.87 -10.83 11.49
CA PRO A 79 -1.99 -9.76 11.95
C PRO A 79 -1.04 -9.27 10.85
N THR A 80 -0.49 -10.19 10.07
CA THR A 80 0.40 -9.90 8.94
C THR A 80 -0.32 -9.18 7.81
N LEU A 81 -1.55 -9.59 7.50
CA LEU A 81 -2.38 -8.92 6.50
C LEU A 81 -2.69 -7.48 6.89
N VAL A 82 -2.93 -7.21 8.19
CA VAL A 82 -3.11 -5.84 8.70
C VAL A 82 -1.84 -5.02 8.47
N VAL A 83 -0.66 -5.56 8.79
CA VAL A 83 0.62 -4.87 8.55
C VAL A 83 0.82 -4.57 7.07
N ILE A 84 0.56 -5.54 6.18
CA ILE A 84 0.64 -5.34 4.73
C ILE A 84 -0.35 -4.27 4.26
N ALA A 85 -1.58 -4.26 4.77
CA ALA A 85 -2.59 -3.28 4.43
C ALA A 85 -2.16 -1.86 4.83
N ILE A 86 -1.58 -1.69 6.02
CA ILE A 86 -1.05 -0.41 6.50
C ILE A 86 0.09 0.08 5.60
N PHE A 87 1.09 -0.76 5.32
CA PHE A 87 2.19 -0.36 4.43
C PHE A 87 1.71 -0.01 3.03
N THR A 88 0.75 -0.78 2.50
CA THR A 88 0.16 -0.52 1.18
C THR A 88 -0.60 0.81 1.18
N PHE A 89 -1.42 1.06 2.21
CA PHE A 89 -2.11 2.34 2.36
C PHE A 89 -1.12 3.49 2.39
N LEU A 90 -0.07 3.42 3.23
CA LEU A 90 0.91 4.49 3.35
C LEU A 90 1.65 4.74 2.03
N ALA A 91 2.01 3.67 1.32
CA ALA A 91 2.66 3.78 0.02
C ALA A 91 1.75 4.46 -1.02
N THR A 92 0.48 4.04 -1.11
CA THR A 92 -0.49 4.60 -2.07
C THR A 92 -0.92 6.03 -1.68
N TRP A 93 -1.09 6.32 -0.39
CA TRP A 93 -1.47 7.64 0.11
C TRP A 93 -0.42 8.72 -0.19
N ASN A 94 0.86 8.32 -0.14
CA ASN A 94 1.98 9.19 -0.47
C ASN A 94 2.45 9.07 -1.93
N ASP A 95 1.79 8.25 -2.76
CA ASP A 95 2.20 8.08 -4.14
C ASP A 95 1.93 9.37 -4.93
N PHE A 96 3.01 9.91 -5.47
CA PHE A 96 3.02 11.10 -6.30
C PHE A 96 3.37 10.76 -7.75
N MET A 97 4.31 9.83 -7.95
CA MET A 97 4.88 9.52 -9.26
C MET A 97 3.87 8.83 -10.16
N GLY A 98 3.10 7.88 -9.65
CA GLY A 98 2.05 7.22 -10.44
C GLY A 98 1.06 8.23 -11.04
N PRO A 99 0.38 9.04 -10.22
CA PRO A 99 -0.54 10.07 -10.69
C PRO A 99 0.09 11.06 -11.67
N LEU A 100 1.32 11.52 -11.40
CA LEU A 100 2.03 12.46 -12.26
C LEU A 100 2.20 11.95 -13.70
N ILE A 101 2.42 10.64 -13.85
CA ILE A 101 2.67 10.01 -15.16
C ILE A 101 1.37 9.75 -15.92
N TYR A 102 0.31 9.34 -15.22
CA TYR A 102 -0.91 8.83 -15.85
C TYR A 102 -2.06 9.83 -15.92
N LEU A 103 -2.07 10.86 -15.09
CA LEU A 103 -3.20 11.78 -14.95
C LEU A 103 -2.88 13.16 -15.51
N SER A 104 -3.88 13.80 -16.10
CA SER A 104 -3.80 15.18 -16.58
C SER A 104 -5.06 15.99 -16.26
N ASP A 105 -6.20 15.33 -16.07
CA ASP A 105 -7.41 15.96 -15.53
C ASP A 105 -7.28 16.10 -14.00
N GLN A 106 -7.30 17.36 -13.54
CA GLN A 106 -7.23 17.71 -12.13
C GLN A 106 -8.32 17.06 -11.27
N ARG A 107 -9.48 16.73 -11.86
CA ARG A 107 -10.59 16.04 -11.16
C ARG A 107 -10.22 14.64 -10.68
N LEU A 108 -9.21 14.04 -11.29
CA LEU A 108 -8.72 12.71 -10.96
C LEU A 108 -7.56 12.73 -9.98
N TYR A 109 -7.04 13.90 -9.62
CA TYR A 109 -5.81 14.00 -8.84
C TYR A 109 -6.02 13.46 -7.43
N PRO A 110 -5.23 12.47 -7.01
CA PRO A 110 -5.11 12.15 -5.61
C PRO A 110 -4.61 13.37 -4.86
N LEU A 111 -5.00 13.43 -3.61
CA LEU A 111 -4.63 14.46 -2.66
C LEU A 111 -3.13 14.80 -2.75
N SER A 112 -2.23 13.80 -2.68
CA SER A 112 -0.77 13.96 -2.80
C SER A 112 -0.34 14.76 -4.04
N PHE A 113 -0.88 14.42 -5.20
CA PHE A 113 -0.58 15.09 -6.46
C PHE A 113 -1.27 16.45 -6.59
N GLY A 114 -2.52 16.56 -6.12
CA GLY A 114 -3.27 17.81 -6.09
C GLY A 114 -2.59 18.89 -5.25
N LEU A 115 -1.99 18.51 -4.12
CA LEU A 115 -1.25 19.46 -3.27
C LEU A 115 0.00 20.02 -3.98
N TYR A 116 0.70 19.17 -4.73
CA TYR A 116 1.84 19.60 -5.54
C TYR A 116 1.41 20.48 -6.72
N ALA A 117 0.33 20.12 -7.42
CA ALA A 117 -0.21 20.96 -8.49
C ALA A 117 -0.62 22.34 -7.96
N PHE A 118 -1.25 22.38 -6.78
CA PHE A 118 -1.56 23.62 -6.07
C PHE A 118 -0.30 24.41 -5.70
N GLN A 119 0.76 23.73 -5.24
CA GLN A 119 2.06 24.37 -4.97
C GLN A 119 2.60 25.09 -6.20
N ILE A 120 2.61 24.43 -7.36
CA ILE A 120 3.11 25.02 -8.61
C ILE A 120 2.24 26.21 -9.05
N GLN A 121 0.92 26.15 -8.85
CA GLN A 121 0.01 27.22 -9.27
C GLN A 121 -0.01 28.41 -8.31
N SER A 122 0.12 28.17 -7.00
CA SER A 122 0.01 29.19 -5.94
C SER A 122 1.34 29.85 -5.58
N LEU A 123 2.49 29.28 -5.97
CA LEU A 123 3.81 29.89 -5.79
C LEU A 123 4.16 30.90 -6.90
N GLN A 124 3.21 31.73 -7.32
CA GLN A 124 3.57 32.96 -8.02
C GLN A 124 4.32 33.88 -7.04
N PRO A 125 5.45 34.50 -7.43
CA PRO A 125 6.32 35.19 -6.49
C PRO A 125 5.56 36.32 -5.78
N GLY A 126 5.43 36.24 -4.44
CA GLY A 126 4.94 37.35 -3.61
C GLY A 126 3.70 37.10 -2.73
N THR A 127 3.07 35.93 -2.75
CA THR A 127 1.89 35.66 -1.90
C THR A 127 2.19 34.74 -0.71
N SER A 128 2.32 35.32 0.48
CA SER A 128 2.41 34.59 1.76
C SER A 128 1.17 33.72 2.04
N ALA A 129 0.02 34.06 1.44
CA ALA A 129 -1.22 33.30 1.54
C ALA A 129 -1.13 31.90 0.90
N GLY A 130 -0.37 31.73 -0.19
CA GLY A 130 -0.21 30.43 -0.86
C GLY A 130 0.54 29.40 0.01
N ILE A 131 1.54 29.87 0.76
CA ILE A 131 2.31 29.04 1.69
C ILE A 131 1.43 28.58 2.86
N GLY A 132 0.59 29.47 3.40
CA GLY A 132 -0.36 29.12 4.47
C GLY A 132 -1.32 28.01 4.07
N MET A 133 -1.90 28.07 2.87
CA MET A 133 -2.79 27.02 2.36
C MET A 133 -2.05 25.70 2.11
N LEU A 134 -0.81 25.74 1.61
CA LEU A 134 0.03 24.55 1.45
C LEU A 134 0.33 23.86 2.78
N MET A 135 0.66 24.63 3.82
CA MET A 135 0.92 24.09 5.16
C MET A 135 -0.34 23.49 5.75
N ALA A 136 -1.49 24.16 5.62
CA ALA A 136 -2.78 23.64 6.08
C ALA A 136 -3.16 22.34 5.36
N GLY A 137 -2.97 22.29 4.03
CA GLY A 137 -3.23 21.09 3.24
C GLY A 137 -2.29 19.93 3.61
N SER A 138 -1.00 20.22 3.87
CA SER A 138 -0.03 19.23 4.35
C SER A 138 -0.42 18.67 5.73
N LEU A 139 -0.94 19.50 6.63
CA LEU A 139 -1.45 19.04 7.92
C LEU A 139 -2.66 18.11 7.75
N LEU A 140 -3.59 18.44 6.85
CA LEU A 140 -4.74 17.58 6.55
C LEU A 140 -4.32 16.23 5.95
N MET A 141 -3.29 16.18 5.10
CA MET A 141 -2.72 14.94 4.58
C MET A 141 -2.21 13.99 5.66
N MET A 142 -1.76 14.56 6.78
CA MET A 142 -1.16 13.80 7.87
C MET A 142 -2.22 13.14 8.75
N LEU A 143 -3.44 13.70 8.82
CA LEU A 143 -4.50 13.19 9.70
C LEU A 143 -4.85 11.72 9.47
N PRO A 144 -5.07 11.23 8.23
CA PRO A 144 -5.39 9.82 8.01
C PRO A 144 -4.24 8.89 8.38
N VAL A 145 -3.00 9.32 8.16
CA VAL A 145 -1.79 8.57 8.53
C VAL A 145 -1.72 8.42 10.05
N ILE A 146 -1.96 9.50 10.78
CA ILE A 146 -2.00 9.49 12.26
C ILE A 146 -3.12 8.58 12.75
N ALA A 147 -4.33 8.71 12.19
CA ALA A 147 -5.47 7.87 12.57
C ALA A 147 -5.14 6.38 12.39
N ILE A 148 -4.59 5.99 11.23
CA ILE A 148 -4.18 4.61 10.96
C ILE A 148 -3.11 4.14 11.94
N PHE A 149 -2.12 4.99 12.26
CA PHE A 149 -1.11 4.65 13.27
C PHE A 149 -1.73 4.30 14.63
N PHE A 150 -2.70 5.09 15.11
CA PHE A 150 -3.40 4.81 16.37
C PHE A 150 -4.17 3.48 16.36
N PHE A 151 -4.74 3.07 15.22
CA PHE A 151 -5.39 1.77 15.08
C PHE A 151 -4.39 0.61 14.89
N ALA A 152 -3.27 0.89 14.24
CA ALA A 152 -2.24 -0.06 13.85
C ALA A 152 -1.32 -0.47 15.00
N GLN A 153 -1.04 0.43 15.95
CA GLN A 153 -0.04 0.22 17.01
C GLN A 153 -0.25 -1.10 17.79
N ARG A 154 -1.50 -1.50 18.05
CA ARG A 154 -1.83 -2.75 18.74
C ARG A 154 -1.44 -4.01 17.96
N TYR A 155 -1.49 -3.96 16.62
CA TYR A 155 -1.18 -5.09 15.76
C TYR A 155 0.34 -5.22 15.53
N PHE A 156 1.05 -4.10 15.45
CA PHE A 156 2.51 -4.11 15.40
C PHE A 156 3.11 -4.75 16.65
N LEU A 157 2.58 -4.44 17.84
CA LEU A 157 3.06 -5.02 19.11
C LEU A 157 2.83 -6.54 19.18
N GLN A 158 1.69 -7.04 18.70
CA GLN A 158 1.39 -8.48 18.68
C GLN A 158 2.27 -9.29 17.70
N GLY A 159 2.68 -8.68 16.59
CA GLY A 159 3.59 -9.30 15.63
C GLY A 159 5.01 -9.48 16.18
N VAL A 160 5.48 -8.56 17.02
CA VAL A 160 6.81 -8.61 17.65
C VAL A 160 6.83 -9.63 18.80
N THR A 161 5.76 -9.76 19.57
CA THR A 161 5.71 -10.72 20.69
C THR A 161 5.79 -12.19 20.26
N LEU A 162 5.24 -12.54 19.09
CA LEU A 162 5.36 -13.90 18.53
C LEU A 162 6.81 -14.26 18.14
N THR A 163 7.64 -13.27 17.82
CA THR A 163 9.08 -13.48 17.57
C THR A 163 9.93 -13.56 18.85
N GLY A 164 9.40 -13.09 19.98
CA GLY A 164 10.10 -13.06 21.27
C GLY A 164 9.91 -14.31 22.15
N MET A 165 8.95 -15.18 21.86
CA MET A 165 8.72 -16.43 22.64
C MET A 165 9.59 -17.61 22.19
N LYS A 166 10.61 -17.38 21.37
CA LYS A 166 11.71 -18.33 21.20
C LYS A 166 12.83 -17.93 22.17
N GLY A 167 12.60 -18.24 23.44
CA GLY A 167 13.51 -18.07 24.56
C GLY A 167 12.98 -18.88 25.74
#